data_AF-A0A4U7CR50-F1
#
_entry.id   AF-A0A4U7CR50-F1
#
_cell.length_a   1.000
_cell.length_b   1.000
_cell.length_c   1.000
_cell.angle_alpha   90.00
_cell.angle_beta   90.00
_cell.angle_gamma   90.00
#
_symmetry.space_group_name_H-M   'P 1'
#
loop_
_entity.id
_entity.type
_entity.pdbx_description
1 polymer ?
#
loop_
_entity_poly.entity_id
_entity_poly.type
_entity_poly.pdbx_seq_one_letter_code
_entity_poly.pdbx_strand_id
1 'polypeptide(L)'
;MSDHELRVSKIRDGTVIDHVEGGQALNVLAILGIDGSEGLGVSVGMNVPSDRLGRKDIVKVEDRELSQSEVDVLSLIAPEATINIVRDFEVVEKNRVTRPDGVTGVLSCPNRNCITNAGEPVETRFDVVADGVRCDYCATILRSDIADHIDV
;
A
#
# COMPACT_ATOMS: atom_id res chain seq x y z
N MET A 1 16.06 8.12 31.19
CA MET A 1 15.29 7.26 30.29
C MET A 1 14.47 8.21 29.44
N SER A 2 14.79 8.38 28.16
CA SER A 2 13.95 9.22 27.30
C SER A 2 12.69 8.43 27.01
N ASP A 3 11.56 8.87 27.57
CA ASP A 3 10.25 8.39 27.20
C ASP A 3 10.07 8.66 25.70
N HIS A 4 10.33 7.65 24.88
CA HIS A 4 9.80 7.62 23.52
C HIS A 4 8.30 7.41 23.66
N GLU A 5 7.58 8.52 23.78
CA GLU A 5 6.12 8.53 23.82
C GLU A 5 5.63 7.88 22.52
N LEU A 6 5.07 6.68 22.63
CA LEU A 6 4.46 5.99 21.50
C LEU A 6 3.27 6.83 21.07
N ARG A 7 3.38 7.51 19.92
CA ARG A 7 2.30 8.33 19.35
C ARG A 7 1.00 7.54 19.14
N VAL A 8 1.11 6.22 19.01
CA VAL A 8 0.00 5.27 18.89
C VAL A 8 0.38 4.00 19.64
N SER A 9 -0.55 3.45 20.42
CA SER A 9 -0.42 2.16 21.12
C SER A 9 0.01 1.01 20.20
N LYS A 10 0.58 -0.04 20.79
CA LYS A 10 0.79 -1.30 20.08
C LYS A 10 -0.57 -1.96 19.82
N ILE A 11 -0.70 -2.60 18.67
CA ILE A 11 -1.83 -3.47 18.36
C ILE A 11 -1.58 -4.87 18.93
N ARG A 12 -2.65 -5.60 19.24
CA ARG A 12 -2.55 -6.99 19.71
C ARG A 12 -2.35 -7.96 18.55
N ASP A 13 -3.24 -7.89 17.56
CA ASP A 13 -3.27 -8.76 16.39
C ASP A 13 -3.51 -7.91 15.14
N GLY A 14 -2.87 -8.25 14.01
CA GLY A 14 -3.05 -7.56 12.72
C GLY A 14 -1.76 -7.21 11.99
N THR A 15 -1.76 -6.12 11.23
CA THR A 15 -0.64 -5.70 10.37
C THR A 15 -0.13 -4.31 10.71
N VAL A 16 1.19 -4.14 10.76
CA VAL A 16 1.88 -2.85 10.83
C VAL A 16 2.70 -2.62 9.58
N ILE A 17 2.32 -1.62 8.80
CA ILE A 17 3.05 -1.13 7.63
C ILE A 17 3.89 0.08 8.08
N ASP A 18 5.20 -0.13 8.19
CA ASP A 18 6.16 0.89 8.61
C ASP A 18 7.06 1.30 7.44
N HIS A 19 7.75 2.43 7.55
CA HIS A 19 8.63 2.98 6.51
C HIS A 19 7.91 3.31 5.19
N VAL A 20 6.64 3.72 5.30
CA VAL A 20 5.94 4.35 4.18
C VAL A 20 6.51 5.76 3.98
N GLU A 21 6.66 6.21 2.74
CA GLU A 21 7.11 7.58 2.46
C GLU A 21 6.14 8.61 3.07
N GLY A 22 6.67 9.73 3.55
CA GLY A 22 5.87 10.75 4.22
C GLY A 22 4.74 11.28 3.32
N GLY A 23 3.50 11.22 3.80
CA GLY A 23 2.31 11.64 3.05
C GLY A 23 1.63 10.55 2.21
N GLN A 24 2.14 9.32 2.19
CA GLN A 24 1.57 8.22 1.40
C GLN A 24 0.64 7.28 2.20
N ALA A 25 0.44 7.49 3.50
CA ALA A 25 -0.42 6.60 4.32
C ALA A 25 -1.83 6.43 3.78
N LEU A 26 -2.43 7.51 3.28
CA LEU A 26 -3.81 7.47 2.77
C LEU A 26 -3.90 6.72 1.44
N ASN A 27 -2.88 6.81 0.60
CA ASN A 27 -2.79 6.05 -0.65
C ASN A 27 -2.61 4.55 -0.36
N VAL A 28 -1.84 4.22 0.68
CA VAL A 28 -1.71 2.85 1.20
C VAL A 28 -3.06 2.30 1.63
N LEU A 29 -3.84 3.06 2.41
CA LEU A 29 -5.18 2.61 2.82
C LEU A 29 -6.13 2.44 1.64
N ALA A 30 -6.12 3.37 0.67
CA ALA A 30 -6.92 3.29 -0.54
C ALA A 30 -6.62 2.03 -1.35
N ILE A 31 -5.34 1.72 -1.60
CA ILE A 31 -4.93 0.49 -2.32
C ILE A 31 -5.41 -0.79 -1.63
N LEU A 32 -5.42 -0.78 -0.30
CA LEU A 32 -5.85 -1.93 0.49
C LEU A 32 -7.37 -2.03 0.60
N GLY A 33 -8.12 -1.07 0.03
CA GLY A 33 -9.56 -0.97 0.20
C GLY A 33 -9.98 -0.77 1.66
N ILE A 34 -9.12 -0.13 2.47
CA ILE A 34 -9.39 0.13 3.90
C ILE A 34 -9.88 1.56 4.04
N ASP A 35 -11.19 1.73 4.22
CA ASP A 35 -11.84 3.03 4.39
C ASP A 35 -12.44 3.23 5.80
N GLY A 36 -12.34 2.21 6.66
CA GLY A 36 -12.88 2.20 8.02
C GLY A 36 -14.35 1.77 8.13
N SER A 37 -15.04 1.49 7.02
CA SER A 37 -16.43 0.99 7.02
C SER A 37 -16.55 -0.44 7.56
N GLU A 38 -15.46 -1.20 7.51
CA GLU A 38 -15.36 -2.60 7.96
C GLU A 38 -15.42 -2.76 9.50
N GLY A 39 -15.30 -1.65 10.24
CA GLY A 39 -15.24 -1.67 11.71
C GLY A 39 -13.89 -2.10 12.28
N LEU A 40 -12.86 -2.24 11.44
CA LEU A 40 -11.50 -2.53 11.85
C LEU A 40 -10.86 -1.33 12.56
N GLY A 41 -10.10 -1.60 13.62
CA GLY A 41 -9.26 -0.58 14.26
C GLY A 41 -8.11 -0.19 13.34
N VAL A 42 -8.07 1.07 12.91
CA VAL A 42 -6.99 1.59 12.07
C VAL A 42 -6.33 2.78 12.74
N SER A 43 -5.00 2.74 12.82
CA SER A 43 -4.20 3.85 13.32
C SER A 43 -3.20 4.32 12.29
N VAL A 44 -3.18 5.63 12.05
CA VAL A 44 -2.27 6.25 11.07
C VAL A 44 -1.41 7.29 11.76
N GLY A 45 -0.09 7.16 11.60
CA GLY A 45 0.88 8.19 11.95
C GLY A 45 1.49 8.77 10.69
N MET A 46 1.17 10.01 10.32
CA MET A 46 1.70 10.66 9.12
C MET A 46 2.84 11.62 9.44
N ASN A 47 3.82 11.70 8.55
CA ASN A 47 4.96 12.63 8.60
C ASN A 47 5.72 12.58 9.94
N VAL A 48 5.79 11.40 10.56
CA VAL A 48 6.51 11.19 11.81
C VAL A 48 8.02 11.15 11.56
N PRO A 49 8.87 11.58 12.51
CA PRO A 49 10.32 11.50 12.35
C PRO A 49 10.80 10.07 12.02
N SER A 50 11.75 9.96 11.11
CA SER A 50 12.36 8.70 10.69
C SER A 50 13.86 8.86 10.52
N ASP A 51 14.66 8.01 11.17
CA ASP A 51 16.11 8.03 10.98
C ASP A 51 16.51 7.61 9.56
N ARG A 52 15.70 6.75 8.93
CA ARG A 52 15.97 6.20 7.59
C ARG A 52 15.46 7.08 6.45
N LEU A 53 14.27 7.69 6.62
CA LEU A 53 13.57 8.43 5.56
C LEU A 53 13.47 9.94 5.83
N GLY A 54 13.96 10.43 6.98
CA GLY A 54 13.75 11.79 7.47
C GLY A 54 12.33 11.98 8.03
N ARG A 55 11.31 11.75 7.19
CA ARG A 55 9.91 11.62 7.58
C ARG A 55 9.32 10.36 7.00
N LYS A 56 8.47 9.69 7.77
CA LYS A 56 7.74 8.50 7.32
C LYS A 56 6.29 8.55 7.75
N ASP A 57 5.52 7.69 7.11
CA ASP A 57 4.18 7.33 7.51
C ASP A 57 4.20 5.91 8.10
N ILE A 58 3.24 5.64 8.99
CA ILE A 58 3.01 4.32 9.61
C ILE A 58 1.51 4.06 9.59
N VAL A 59 1.13 2.88 9.13
CA VAL A 59 -0.26 2.39 9.16
C VAL A 59 -0.32 1.13 10.00
N LYS A 60 -1.27 1.05 10.93
CA LYS A 60 -1.58 -0.15 11.71
C LYS A 60 -3.03 -0.52 11.47
N VAL A 61 -3.27 -1.79 11.17
CA VAL A 61 -4.60 -2.36 10.94
C VAL A 61 -4.78 -3.51 11.91
N GLU A 62 -5.75 -3.40 12.80
CA GLU A 62 -6.08 -4.43 13.79
C GLU A 62 -6.87 -5.57 13.12
N ASP A 63 -6.67 -6.80 13.60
CA ASP A 63 -7.40 -8.01 13.21
C ASP A 63 -7.38 -8.36 11.70
N ARG A 64 -6.47 -7.76 10.92
CA ARG A 64 -6.29 -8.04 9.49
C ARG A 64 -4.81 -8.29 9.17
N GLU A 65 -4.56 -9.45 8.58
CA GLU A 65 -3.27 -9.81 7.99
C GLU A 65 -3.33 -9.61 6.47
N LEU A 66 -2.38 -8.88 5.90
CA LEU A 66 -2.34 -8.64 4.46
C LEU A 66 -1.94 -9.91 3.70
N SER A 67 -2.65 -10.19 2.61
CA SER A 67 -2.30 -11.20 1.63
C SER A 67 -1.07 -10.80 0.82
N GLN A 68 -0.38 -11.78 0.22
CA GLN A 68 0.78 -11.51 -0.63
C GLN A 68 0.45 -10.56 -1.79
N SER A 69 -0.74 -10.69 -2.39
CA SER A 69 -1.21 -9.78 -3.44
C SER A 69 -1.32 -8.33 -2.98
N GLU A 70 -1.80 -8.09 -1.75
CA GLU A 70 -1.87 -6.75 -1.17
C GLU A 70 -0.45 -6.20 -0.89
N VAL A 71 0.44 -7.04 -0.37
CA VAL A 71 1.85 -6.70 -0.14
C VAL A 71 2.55 -6.28 -1.44
N ASP A 72 2.32 -7.03 -2.51
CA ASP A 72 2.94 -6.81 -3.81
C ASP A 72 2.50 -5.47 -4.41
N VAL A 73 1.21 -5.15 -4.31
CA VAL A 73 0.65 -3.89 -4.81
C VAL A 73 1.16 -2.70 -4.00
N LEU A 74 1.31 -2.84 -2.67
CA LEU A 74 1.90 -1.80 -1.82
C LEU A 74 3.32 -1.42 -2.25
N SER A 75 4.09 -2.35 -2.81
CA SER A 75 5.45 -2.08 -3.28
C SER A 75 5.53 -1.00 -4.37
N LEU A 76 4.43 -0.75 -5.09
CA LEU A 76 4.35 0.26 -6.14
C LEU A 76 4.30 1.69 -5.58
N ILE A 77 3.76 1.86 -4.37
CA ILE A 77 3.57 3.18 -3.73
C ILE A 77 4.54 3.38 -2.57
N ALA A 78 4.84 2.31 -1.84
CA ALA A 78 5.69 2.35 -0.66
C ALA A 78 6.81 1.29 -0.79
N PRO A 79 7.74 1.43 -1.75
CA PRO A 79 8.78 0.43 -2.01
C PRO A 79 9.74 0.22 -0.83
N GLU A 80 9.88 1.24 0.03
CA GLU A 80 10.73 1.17 1.22
C GLU A 80 10.03 0.56 2.45
N ALA A 81 8.73 0.24 2.33
CA ALA A 81 7.91 -0.22 3.43
C ALA A 81 8.31 -1.60 3.94
N THR A 82 8.10 -1.78 5.24
CA THR A 82 8.22 -3.05 5.95
C THR A 82 6.85 -3.41 6.52
N ILE A 83 6.38 -4.61 6.20
CA ILE A 83 5.14 -5.17 6.70
C ILE A 83 5.48 -6.09 7.86
N ASN A 84 4.88 -5.84 9.02
CA ASN A 84 5.05 -6.66 10.21
C ASN A 84 3.69 -7.27 10.57
N ILE A 85 3.62 -8.59 10.61
CA ILE A 85 2.44 -9.29 11.12
C ILE A 85 2.59 -9.42 12.63
N VAL A 86 1.58 -8.97 13.36
CA VAL A 86 1.55 -8.95 14.83
C VAL A 86 0.52 -9.96 15.31
N ARG A 87 0.89 -10.81 16.26
CA ARG A 87 -0.01 -11.71 16.98
C ARG A 87 0.34 -11.69 18.47
N ASP A 88 -0.67 -11.57 19.33
CA ASP A 88 -0.49 -11.45 20.78
C ASP A 88 0.60 -10.43 21.20
N PHE A 89 0.56 -9.23 20.60
CA PHE A 89 1.49 -8.10 20.79
C PHE A 89 2.93 -8.32 20.29
N GLU A 90 3.23 -9.46 19.69
CA GLU A 90 4.56 -9.80 19.19
C GLU A 90 4.60 -9.83 17.67
N VAL A 91 5.72 -9.38 17.09
CA VAL A 91 5.93 -9.45 15.64
C VAL A 91 6.33 -10.88 15.28
N VAL A 92 5.42 -11.60 14.64
CA VAL A 92 5.63 -13.00 14.23
C VAL A 92 6.25 -13.11 12.84
N GLU A 93 6.07 -12.09 11.99
CA GLU A 93 6.59 -12.09 10.61
C GLU A 93 7.00 -10.68 10.19
N LYS A 94 8.06 -10.59 9.39
CA LYS A 94 8.57 -9.35 8.82
C LYS A 94 8.85 -9.53 7.34
N ASN A 95 8.01 -8.91 6.52
CA ASN A 95 8.13 -8.95 5.08
C ASN A 95 8.54 -7.59 4.57
N ARG A 96 9.64 -7.57 3.81
CA ARG A 96 9.95 -6.41 2.96
C ARG A 96 9.14 -6.56 1.69
N VAL A 97 8.54 -5.47 1.25
CA VAL A 97 7.79 -5.49 -0.01
C VAL A 97 8.74 -5.83 -1.16
N THR A 98 8.33 -6.76 -2.00
CA THR A 98 9.03 -7.11 -3.24
C THR A 98 8.27 -6.52 -4.40
N ARG A 99 9.00 -5.96 -5.37
CA ARG A 99 8.39 -5.46 -6.58
C ARG A 99 7.81 -6.63 -7.39
N PRO A 100 6.50 -6.69 -7.66
CA PRO A 100 5.90 -7.77 -8.43
C PRO A 100 6.21 -7.59 -9.92
N ASP A 101 5.96 -8.64 -10.70
CA ASP A 101 6.05 -8.59 -12.16
C ASP A 101 4.83 -7.89 -12.79
N GLY A 102 3.68 -7.89 -12.10
CA GLY A 102 2.44 -7.28 -12.58
C GLY A 102 1.40 -7.10 -11.47
N VAL A 103 0.38 -6.27 -11.74
CA VAL A 103 -0.77 -6.02 -10.86
C VAL A 103 -2.08 -6.11 -11.63
N THR A 104 -3.14 -6.60 -10.96
CA THR A 104 -4.47 -6.80 -11.55
C THR A 104 -5.55 -6.19 -10.67
N GLY A 105 -6.46 -5.41 -11.25
CA GLY A 105 -7.67 -4.93 -10.57
C GLY A 105 -7.46 -3.81 -9.55
N VAL A 106 -6.26 -3.23 -9.45
CA VAL A 106 -5.96 -2.19 -8.44
C VAL A 106 -5.72 -0.81 -9.06
N LEU A 107 -5.36 -0.75 -10.33
CA LEU A 107 -5.07 0.52 -11.02
C LEU A 107 -6.05 0.75 -12.16
N SER A 108 -6.52 1.97 -12.33
CA SER A 108 -7.28 2.41 -13.50
C SER A 108 -6.34 2.87 -14.62
N CYS A 109 -6.69 2.59 -15.87
CA CYS A 109 -5.87 3.02 -17.00
C CYS A 109 -6.04 4.52 -17.28
N PRO A 110 -4.95 5.33 -17.37
CA PRO A 110 -5.06 6.76 -17.70
C PRO A 110 -5.52 7.01 -19.15
N ASN A 111 -5.40 6.00 -20.03
CA ASN A 111 -5.88 6.09 -21.40
C ASN A 111 -7.40 5.94 -21.45
N ARG A 112 -8.12 7.04 -21.63
CA ARG A 112 -9.60 7.07 -21.72
C ARG A 112 -10.17 6.15 -22.83
N ASN A 113 -9.37 5.82 -23.85
CA ASN A 113 -9.78 4.92 -24.94
C ASN A 113 -9.41 3.45 -24.69
N CYS A 114 -8.85 3.13 -23.52
CA CYS A 114 -8.55 1.74 -23.14
C CYS A 114 -9.85 0.95 -22.96
N ILE A 115 -9.84 -0.32 -23.36
CA ILE A 115 -10.99 -1.24 -23.20
C ILE A 115 -11.45 -1.35 -21.74
N THR A 116 -10.53 -1.23 -20.78
CA THR A 116 -10.83 -1.26 -19.34
C THR A 116 -11.68 -0.08 -18.89
N ASN A 117 -11.72 1.02 -19.65
CA ASN A 117 -12.51 2.22 -19.35
C ASN A 117 -13.82 2.26 -20.14
N ALA A 118 -14.10 1.25 -20.97
CA ALA A 118 -15.26 1.21 -21.87
C ALA A 118 -16.52 0.56 -21.24
N GLY A 119 -16.47 0.15 -19.97
CA GLY A 119 -17.55 -0.58 -19.31
C GLY A 119 -17.62 -2.07 -19.68
N GLU A 120 -16.56 -2.59 -20.29
CA GLU A 120 -16.40 -4.02 -20.60
C GLU A 120 -16.12 -4.81 -19.30
N PRO A 121 -16.58 -6.07 -19.18
CA PRO A 121 -16.39 -6.90 -17.99
C PRO A 121 -14.97 -7.48 -17.92
N VAL A 122 -13.96 -6.60 -17.93
CA VAL A 122 -12.53 -6.95 -17.88
C VAL A 122 -11.84 -6.19 -16.75
N GLU A 123 -11.04 -6.90 -15.96
CA GLU A 123 -10.20 -6.28 -14.93
C GLU A 123 -8.98 -5.61 -15.56
N THR A 124 -8.54 -4.51 -14.96
CA THR A 124 -7.29 -3.86 -15.36
C THR A 124 -6.10 -4.77 -15.07
N ARG A 125 -5.11 -4.76 -15.96
CA ARG A 125 -3.86 -5.52 -15.80
C ARG A 125 -2.69 -4.66 -16.24
N PHE A 126 -1.65 -4.66 -15.44
CA PHE A 126 -0.44 -3.92 -15.72
C PHE A 126 0.80 -4.76 -15.42
N ASP A 127 1.69 -4.88 -16.40
CA ASP A 127 3.07 -5.28 -16.20
C ASP A 127 3.86 -4.21 -15.44
N VAL A 128 4.65 -4.61 -14.46
CA VAL A 128 5.60 -3.72 -13.78
C VAL A 128 6.89 -3.64 -14.61
N VAL A 129 7.24 -2.44 -15.06
CA VAL A 129 8.42 -2.17 -15.90
C VAL A 129 9.41 -1.27 -15.17
N ALA A 130 10.66 -1.21 -15.62
CA ALA A 130 11.73 -0.50 -14.89
C ALA A 130 11.34 0.90 -14.39
N ASP A 131 10.63 1.67 -15.21
CA ASP A 131 10.25 3.08 -15.01
C ASP A 131 8.76 3.30 -14.71
N GLY A 132 7.98 2.26 -14.39
CA GLY A 132 6.56 2.42 -14.07
C GLY A 132 5.75 1.14 -14.19
N VAL A 133 4.48 1.28 -14.58
CA VAL A 133 3.57 0.16 -14.88
C VAL A 133 2.96 0.34 -16.27
N ARG A 134 2.88 -0.74 -17.05
CA ARG A 134 2.42 -0.74 -18.44
C ARG A 134 1.11 -1.51 -18.53
N CYS A 135 0.06 -0.88 -19.02
CA CYS A 135 -1.23 -1.53 -19.23
C CYS A 135 -1.13 -2.65 -20.29
N ASP A 136 -1.60 -3.84 -19.95
CA ASP A 136 -1.55 -5.01 -20.85
C ASP A 136 -2.43 -4.84 -22.10
N TYR A 137 -3.47 -4.02 -22.00
CA TYR A 137 -4.45 -3.86 -23.08
C TYR A 137 -4.05 -2.80 -24.10
N CYS A 138 -3.64 -1.60 -23.65
CA CYS A 138 -3.35 -0.47 -24.54
C CYS A 138 -1.87 -0.06 -24.57
N ALA A 139 -1.00 -0.78 -23.85
CA ALA A 139 0.44 -0.52 -23.73
C ALA A 139 0.81 0.87 -23.17
N THR A 140 -0.16 1.63 -22.64
CA THR A 140 0.11 2.93 -22.00
C THR A 140 0.92 2.71 -20.72
N ILE A 141 1.99 3.50 -20.54
CA ILE A 141 2.88 3.41 -19.39
C ILE A 141 2.59 4.55 -18.42
N LEU A 142 2.27 4.20 -17.18
CA LEU A 142 2.13 5.11 -16.05
C LEU A 142 3.45 5.12 -15.26
N ARG A 143 4.12 6.28 -15.23
CA ARG A 143 5.47 6.45 -14.65
C ARG A 143 5.49 7.18 -13.32
N SER A 144 4.62 8.16 -13.17
CA SER A 144 4.46 8.99 -11.98
C SER A 144 3.00 8.90 -11.53
N ASP A 145 2.75 9.38 -10.30
CA ASP A 145 1.39 9.58 -9.80
C ASP A 145 0.55 8.29 -9.83
N ILE A 146 1.20 7.13 -9.63
CA ILE A 146 0.52 5.81 -9.60
C ILE A 146 -0.61 5.82 -8.56
N ALA A 147 -0.41 6.54 -7.45
CA ALA A 147 -1.41 6.75 -6.42
C ALA A 147 -2.71 7.40 -6.95
N ASP A 148 -2.62 8.32 -7.92
CA ASP A 148 -3.80 9.01 -8.46
C ASP A 148 -4.65 8.10 -9.36
N HIS A 149 -4.12 6.92 -9.70
CA HIS A 149 -4.74 5.92 -10.55
C HIS A 149 -5.14 4.66 -9.80
N ILE A 150 -5.17 4.69 -8.46
CA ILE A 150 -5.75 3.59 -7.68
C ILE A 150 -7.27 3.57 -7.92
N ASP A 151 -7.80 2.42 -8.30
CA ASP A 151 -9.25 2.20 -8.40
C ASP A 151 -9.77 1.91 -6.98
N VAL A 152 -10.55 2.85 -6.42
CA VAL A 152 -11.20 2.76 -5.09
C VAL A 152 -12.71 2.90 -5.24
#